data_AF-A0A4V3S0G8-F1
#
_entry.id   AF-A0A4V3S0G8-F1
#
_cell.length_a   1.000
_cell.length_b   1.000
_cell.length_c   1.000
_cell.angle_alpha   90.00
_cell.angle_beta   90.00
_cell.angle_gamma   90.00
#
_symmetry.space_group_name_H-M   'P 1'
#
loop_
_entity.id
_entity.type
_entity.pdbx_description
1 polymer ?
#
loop_
_entity_poly.entity_id
_entity_poly.type
_entity_poly.pdbx_seq_one_letter_code
_entity_poly.pdbx_strand_id
1 'polypeptide(L)' 'MSELIFECANIPVAVAAKALKVDAQTVRLLLQSEAVNWGCAYHRTPKSRQYSYLIYPKKFYEETGFLYKGGTSE' A
#
# COMPACT_ATOMS: atom_id res chain seq x y z
N MET A 1 24.81 9.68 -4.17
CA MET A 1 23.34 9.56 -4.23
C MET A 1 22.93 8.67 -3.08
N SER A 2 22.15 9.17 -2.13
CA SER A 2 21.66 8.36 -1.00
C SER A 2 20.78 7.24 -1.55
N GLU A 3 21.23 5.99 -1.37
CA GLU A 3 20.46 4.81 -1.75
C GLU A 3 19.18 4.77 -0.92
N LEU A 4 18.03 4.76 -1.59
CA LEU A 4 16.74 4.54 -0.95
C LEU A 4 16.63 3.04 -0.63
N ILE A 5 16.93 2.69 0.62
CA ILE A 5 16.80 1.32 1.11
C ILE A 5 15.33 1.09 1.51
N PHE A 6 14.63 0.27 0.73
CA PHE A 6 13.27 -0.17 1.06
C PHE A 6 13.35 -1.46 1.88
N GLU A 7 13.42 -1.35 3.20
CA GLU A 7 13.58 -2.52 4.10
C GLU A 7 12.33 -3.40 4.20
N CYS A 8 11.15 -2.82 3.99
CA CYS A 8 9.87 -3.52 4.05
C CYS A 8 9.32 -3.78 2.64
N ALA A 9 8.81 -4.98 2.40
CA ALA A 9 8.23 -5.35 1.11
C ALA A 9 6.76 -4.87 0.92
N ASN A 10 6.05 -4.49 1.99
CA ASN A 10 4.64 -4.11 1.95
C ASN A 10 4.33 -2.88 2.83
N ILE A 11 3.53 -1.95 2.32
CA ILE A 11 2.97 -0.83 3.09
C ILE A 11 1.59 -1.22 3.62
N PRO A 12 1.30 -1.05 4.93
CA PRO A 12 -0.06 -1.20 5.45
C PRO A 12 -1.02 -0.17 4.85
N VAL A 13 -2.25 -0.59 4.52
CA VAL A 13 -3.30 0.31 3.97
C VAL A 13 -3.50 1.56 4.83
N ALA A 14 -3.45 1.43 6.16
CA ALA A 14 -3.59 2.56 7.08
C ALA A 14 -2.48 3.61 6.91
N VAL A 15 -1.26 3.18 6.58
CA VAL A 15 -0.13 4.08 6.33
C VAL A 15 -0.29 4.76 4.97
N ALA A 16 -0.67 4.00 3.94
CA ALA A 16 -0.95 4.56 2.61
C ALA A 16 -2.09 5.60 2.66
N ALA A 17 -3.15 5.32 3.42
CA ALA A 17 -4.26 6.24 3.63
C ALA A 17 -3.82 7.55 4.29
N LYS A 18 -2.99 7.47 5.34
CA LYS A 18 -2.40 8.65 5.99
C LYS A 18 -1.52 9.45 5.03
N ALA A 19 -0.70 8.78 4.21
CA ALA A 19 0.15 9.44 3.24
C ALA A 19 -0.66 10.21 2.17
N LEU A 20 -1.77 9.62 1.71
CA LEU A 20 -2.66 10.22 0.73
C LEU A 20 -3.69 11.20 1.31
N LYS A 21 -3.74 11.35 2.65
CA LYS A 21 -4.76 12.12 3.38
C LYS A 21 -6.20 11.72 3.04
N VAL A 22 -6.43 10.43 2.80
CA VAL A 22 -7.76 9.85 2.57
C VAL A 22 -8.07 8.81 3.65
N ASP A 23 -9.32 8.33 3.68
CA ASP A 23 -9.71 7.24 4.56
C ASP A 23 -9.22 5.89 4.02
N ALA A 24 -9.11 4.90 4.93
CA ALA A 24 -8.63 3.58 4.57
C ALA A 24 -9.57 2.80 3.64
N GLN A 25 -10.87 3.07 3.64
CA GLN A 25 -11.82 2.42 2.72
C GLN A 25 -11.63 2.95 1.30
N THR A 26 -11.38 4.24 1.12
CA THR A 26 -11.04 4.80 -0.20
C THR A 26 -9.81 4.13 -0.79
N VAL A 27 -8.74 3.94 0.00
CA VAL A 27 -7.55 3.20 -0.47
C VAL A 27 -7.89 1.77 -0.87
N ARG A 28 -8.72 1.07 -0.09
CA ARG A 28 -9.15 -0.30 -0.42
C ARG A 28 -9.93 -0.35 -1.73
N LEU A 29 -10.83 0.62 -1.94
CA LEU A 29 -11.63 0.71 -3.15
C LEU A 29 -10.76 0.96 -4.38
N LEU A 30 -9.80 1.89 -4.28
CA LEU A 30 -8.84 2.18 -5.35
C LEU A 30 -8.01 0.94 -5.75
N LEU A 31 -7.57 0.17 -4.75
CA LEU A 31 -6.82 -1.07 -4.97
C LEU A 31 -7.69 -2.20 -5.57
N GLN A 32 -8.98 -2.22 -5.24
CA GLN A 32 -9.94 -3.19 -5.79
C GLN A 32 -10.40 -2.83 -7.20
N SER A 33 -10.51 -1.55 -7.51
CA SER A 33 -10.90 -1.05 -8.83
C SER A 33 -9.73 -0.98 -9.81
N GLU A 34 -8.54 -1.42 -9.40
CA GLU A 34 -7.29 -1.33 -10.17
C GLU A 34 -6.99 0.09 -10.68
N ALA A 35 -7.45 1.11 -9.95
CA ALA A 35 -7.29 2.51 -10.36
C ALA A 35 -5.88 3.06 -10.07
N VAL A 36 -5.04 2.29 -9.37
CA VAL A 36 -3.70 2.68 -8.91
C VAL A 36 -2.69 1.60 -9.27
N ASN A 37 -1.48 2.00 -9.72
CA ASN A 37 -0.46 1.06 -10.20
C ASN A 37 0.52 0.61 -9.09
N TRP A 38 0.47 1.27 -7.93
CA TRP A 38 1.35 1.02 -6.79
C TRP A 38 0.91 -0.10 -5.86
N GLY A 39 -0.27 -0.69 -6.06
CA GLY A 39 -0.73 -1.82 -5.24
C GLY A 39 -1.84 -2.62 -5.90
N CYS A 40 -2.19 -3.74 -5.28
CA CYS A 40 -3.29 -4.58 -5.72
C CYS A 40 -4.10 -5.11 -4.53
N ALA A 41 -5.38 -5.39 -4.78
CA ALA A 41 -6.22 -6.18 -3.91
C ALA A 41 -6.36 -7.60 -4.49
N TYR A 42 -6.27 -8.62 -3.64
CA TYR A 42 -6.49 -10.00 -4.06
C TYR A 42 -7.31 -10.78 -3.03
N HIS A 43 -8.09 -11.75 -3.51
CA HIS A 43 -8.81 -12.67 -2.65
C HIS A 43 -7.85 -13.72 -2.08
N ARG A 44 -7.85 -13.94 -0.76
CA ARG A 44 -7.06 -15.01 -0.15
C ARG A 44 -7.45 -16.39 -0.66
N THR A 45 -8.73 -16.61 -0.95
CA THR A 45 -9.24 -17.82 -1.59
C THR A 45 -10.43 -17.47 -2.48
N PRO A 46 -10.77 -18.29 -3.49
CA PRO A 46 -11.89 -18.03 -4.40
C PRO A 46 -13.26 -17.86 -3.72
N LYS A 47 -13.41 -18.38 -2.49
CA LYS A 47 -14.64 -18.27 -1.68
C LYS A 47 -14.53 -17.27 -0.52
N SER A 48 -13.37 -16.63 -0.34
CA SER A 48 -13.14 -15.69 0.75
C SER A 48 -13.80 -14.34 0.47
N ARG A 49 -14.64 -13.90 1.41
CA ARG A 49 -15.14 -12.52 1.49
C ARG A 49 -14.07 -11.50 1.93
N GLN A 50 -12.93 -11.99 2.42
CA GLN A 50 -11.82 -11.14 2.86
C GLN A 50 -10.82 -10.90 1.72
N TYR A 51 -10.52 -9.61 1.52
CA TYR A 51 -9.48 -9.14 0.63
C TYR A 51 -8.16 -8.98 1.40
N SER A 52 -7.07 -9.41 0.78
CA SER A 52 -5.73 -9.01 1.14
C SER A 52 -5.29 -7.85 0.24
N TYR A 53 -4.48 -6.95 0.80
CA TYR A 53 -3.93 -5.81 0.08
C TYR A 53 -2.42 -5.89 0.07
N LEU A 54 -1.82 -5.63 -1.08
CA LEU A 54 -0.38 -5.57 -1.26
C LEU A 54 -0.05 -4.21 -1.88
N ILE A 55 0.75 -3.41 -1.18
CA ILE A 55 1.16 -2.08 -1.62
C ILE A 55 2.68 -2.08 -1.74
N TYR A 56 3.18 -1.85 -2.95
CA TYR A 56 4.61 -1.87 -3.25
C TYR A 56 5.25 -0.53 -2.85
N PRO A 57 6.16 -0.50 -1.86
CA PRO A 57 6.68 0.76 -1.34
C PRO A 57 7.49 1.55 -2.35
N LYS A 58 8.22 0.88 -3.25
CA LYS A 58 8.96 1.52 -4.33
C LYS A 58 8.02 2.27 -5.29
N LYS A 59 6.99 1.58 -5.81
CA LYS A 59 6.01 2.19 -6.72
C LYS A 59 5.20 3.28 -6.03
N PHE A 60 4.83 3.05 -4.77
CA PHE A 60 4.11 4.04 -3.98
C PHE A 60 4.94 5.32 -3.81
N TYR A 61 6.24 5.20 -3.54
CA TYR A 61 7.15 6.34 -3.48
C TYR A 61 7.28 7.05 -4.83
N GLU A 62 7.40 6.32 -5.94
CA GLU A 62 7.50 6.89 -7.28
C GLU A 62 6.27 7.72 -7.67
N GLU A 63 5.06 7.28 -7.31
CA GLU A 63 3.82 7.99 -7.65
C GLU A 63 3.41 9.08 -6.64
N THR A 64 3.68 8.88 -5.35
CA THR A 64 3.19 9.77 -4.28
C THR A 64 4.29 10.62 -3.65
N GLY A 65 5.56 10.28 -3.86
CA GLY A 65 6.70 10.86 -3.14
C GLY A 65 6.82 10.41 -1.68
N PHE A 66 5.94 9.54 -1.19
CA PHE A 66 5.95 9.10 0.21
C PHE A 66 6.89 7.91 0.42
N LEU A 67 7.94 8.11 1.21
CA LEU A 67 8.90 7.07 1.56
C LEU A 67 8.47 6.35 2.84
N TYR A 68 8.01 5.11 2.71
CA TYR A 68 7.75 4.26 3.87
C TYR A 68 9.05 3.66 4.41
N LYS A 69 9.48 4.09 5.59
CA LYS A 69 10.71 3.63 6.26
C LYS A 69 10.51 2.50 7.28
N GLY A 70 9.38 1.80 7.25
CA GLY A 70 9.12 0.67 8.16
C GLY A 70 8.90 1.11 9.61
N GLY A 71 7.64 1.30 9.99
CA GLY A 71 7.27 1.52 11.39
C GLY A 71 6.87 0.20 12.04
N THR A 72 7.83 -0.53 12.60
CA THR A 72 7.56 -1.34 13.80
C THR A 72 7.48 -0.35 14.95
N SER A 73 6.28 0.18 15.20
CA SER A 73 5.96 0.62 16.55
C SER A 73 5.60 -0.66 17.29
N GLU A 74 6.51 -1.06 18.17
CA GLU A 74 6.44 -2.07 19.25
C GLU A 74 5.15 -2.87 19.42
#